data_AF-A0A955YA25-F1
#
_entry.id   AF-A0A955YA25-F1
#
_cell.length_a   1.000
_cell.length_b   1.000
_cell.length_c   1.000
_cell.angle_alpha   90.00
_cell.angle_beta   90.00
_cell.angle_gamma   90.00
#
_symmetry.space_group_name_H-M   'P 1'
#
loop_
_entity.id
_entity.type
_entity.pdbx_description
1 polymer ?
#
loop_
_entity_poly.entity_id
_entity_poly.type
_entity_poly.pdbx_seq_one_letter_code
_entity_poly.pdbx_strand_id
1 'polypeptide(L)'
;GPAEDVMGLDWLAGQRPQEGHEERFWALFEQLEAQEAQDDAMMAEWQALGVPAWQCVGAPVVGQDAAADAWVIDRLAQNGIFGAKAQERLRDMAGFHVLELAPPSDGMPVYTHAGMYDGVDETSFRGAFLEQCEEALAPELLAAAWKRKQPAEGLAYGEALRDAARRWAQQHGCVDVLELGDPEEMLEGPAFVAHVLDAAGRWCIHWSSRGHLLDVWF
;
A
#
# COMPACT_ATOMS: atom_id res chain seq x y z
N GLY A 1 17.91 25.01 -12.86
CA GLY A 1 17.53 24.17 -14.01
C GLY A 1 16.07 23.82 -13.86
N PRO A 2 15.32 23.55 -14.93
CA PRO A 2 13.97 23.03 -14.73
C PRO A 2 14.12 21.71 -13.99
N ALA A 3 13.37 21.58 -12.90
CA ALA A 3 13.38 20.43 -12.01
C ALA A 3 13.33 19.15 -12.85
N GLU A 4 14.24 18.21 -12.56
CA GLU A 4 13.98 16.81 -12.90
C GLU A 4 12.57 16.52 -12.37
N ASP A 5 11.70 16.06 -13.25
CA ASP A 5 10.40 15.50 -12.91
C ASP A 5 10.69 14.43 -11.85
N VAL A 6 10.49 14.78 -10.57
CA VAL A 6 10.67 13.82 -9.48
C VAL A 6 9.53 12.84 -9.66
N MET A 7 9.79 11.76 -10.40
CA MET A 7 8.87 10.65 -10.56
C MET A 7 8.38 10.26 -9.16
N GLY A 8 7.08 10.38 -8.95
CA GLY A 8 6.51 10.23 -7.63
C GLY A 8 6.55 8.77 -7.22
N LEU A 9 7.24 8.42 -6.14
CA LEU A 9 7.27 7.05 -5.65
C LEU A 9 6.04 6.71 -4.81
N ASP A 10 5.29 5.70 -5.23
CA ASP A 10 4.35 4.96 -4.38
C ASP A 10 4.80 3.52 -4.21
N TRP A 11 4.54 2.97 -3.04
CA TRP A 11 4.70 1.55 -2.77
C TRP A 11 3.36 0.86 -2.84
N LEU A 12 3.32 -0.20 -3.63
CA LEU A 12 2.14 -1.03 -3.79
C LEU A 12 2.38 -2.34 -3.04
N ALA A 13 1.36 -2.79 -2.31
CA ALA A 13 1.34 -4.14 -1.79
C ALA A 13 1.02 -5.08 -2.96
N GLY A 14 2.04 -5.77 -3.45
CA GLY A 14 1.91 -6.74 -4.53
C GLY A 14 1.15 -7.98 -4.07
N GLN A 15 1.10 -9.00 -4.92
CA GLN A 15 0.41 -10.24 -4.59
C GLN A 15 1.24 -11.08 -3.61
N ARG A 16 0.55 -11.86 -2.78
CA ARG A 16 1.12 -13.00 -2.07
C ARG A 16 0.65 -14.31 -2.71
N PRO A 17 1.37 -15.43 -2.59
CA PRO A 17 0.88 -16.71 -3.10
C PRO A 17 -0.40 -17.16 -2.38
N GLN A 18 -1.27 -17.84 -3.12
CA GLN A 18 -2.32 -18.69 -2.55
C GLN A 18 -1.68 -19.89 -1.82
N GLU A 19 -2.37 -20.38 -0.79
CA GLU A 19 -1.92 -21.53 -0.02
C GLU A 19 -1.76 -22.77 -0.92
N GLY A 20 -0.59 -23.40 -0.86
CA GLY A 20 -0.26 -24.57 -1.68
C GLY A 20 0.26 -24.26 -3.08
N HIS A 21 0.39 -22.99 -3.44
CA HIS A 21 0.88 -22.53 -4.75
C HIS A 21 2.19 -21.74 -4.67
N GLU A 22 2.84 -21.71 -3.50
CA GLU A 22 3.99 -20.85 -3.19
C GLU A 22 5.17 -21.10 -4.13
N GLU A 23 5.57 -22.35 -4.34
CA GLU A 23 6.72 -22.70 -5.19
C GLU A 23 6.52 -22.22 -6.64
N ARG A 24 5.34 -22.48 -7.21
CA ARG A 24 5.03 -22.08 -8.59
C ARG A 24 4.91 -20.57 -8.72
N PHE A 25 4.27 -19.91 -7.75
CA PHE A 25 4.13 -18.46 -7.74
C PHE A 25 5.50 -17.76 -7.74
N TRP A 26 6.42 -18.19 -6.87
CA TRP A 26 7.75 -17.58 -6.82
C TRP A 26 8.62 -17.93 -8.03
N ALA A 27 8.54 -19.16 -8.54
CA ALA A 27 9.24 -19.53 -9.77
C ALA A 27 8.77 -18.71 -10.98
N LEU A 28 7.46 -18.41 -11.07
CA LEU A 28 6.90 -17.52 -12.09
C LEU A 28 7.37 -16.08 -11.91
N PHE A 29 7.37 -15.58 -10.66
CA PHE A 29 7.87 -14.23 -10.35
C PHE A 29 9.32 -14.05 -10.80
N GLU A 30 10.21 -14.99 -10.47
CA GLU A 30 11.63 -14.95 -10.89
C GLU A 30 11.78 -14.99 -12.41
N GLN A 31 10.94 -15.78 -13.11
CA GLN A 31 10.94 -15.83 -14.57
C GLN A 31 10.45 -14.53 -15.19
N LEU A 32 9.39 -13.93 -14.64
CA LEU A 32 8.86 -12.63 -15.08
C LEU A 32 9.92 -11.53 -14.92
N GLU A 33 10.64 -11.50 -13.78
CA GLU A 33 11.69 -10.51 -13.53
C GLU A 33 12.89 -10.66 -14.46
N ALA A 34 13.19 -11.89 -14.91
CA ALA A 34 14.31 -12.16 -15.79
C ALA A 34 14.00 -11.90 -17.29
N GLN A 35 12.72 -11.70 -17.65
CA GLN A 35 12.32 -11.54 -19.03
C GLN A 35 12.43 -10.08 -19.50
N GLU A 36 12.95 -9.89 -20.71
CA GLU A 36 13.01 -8.57 -21.37
C GLU A 36 11.67 -8.19 -22.04
N ALA A 37 10.82 -9.18 -22.34
CA ALA A 37 9.54 -8.99 -23.00
C ALA A 37 8.41 -9.60 -22.16
N GLN A 38 7.25 -8.95 -22.17
CA GLN A 38 6.09 -9.37 -21.41
C GLN A 38 5.46 -10.64 -22.02
N ASP A 39 5.35 -11.69 -21.20
CA ASP A 39 4.58 -12.90 -21.51
C ASP A 39 3.22 -12.83 -20.79
N ASP A 40 2.18 -12.45 -21.53
CA ASP A 40 0.81 -12.29 -21.00
C ASP A 40 0.25 -13.58 -20.40
N ALA A 41 0.61 -14.75 -20.94
CA ALA A 41 0.11 -16.03 -20.43
C ALA A 41 0.75 -16.36 -19.09
N MET A 42 2.05 -16.13 -18.98
CA MET A 42 2.79 -16.32 -17.72
C MET A 42 2.34 -15.31 -16.65
N MET A 43 2.11 -14.06 -17.05
CA MET A 43 1.59 -13.03 -16.14
C MET A 43 0.18 -13.37 -15.64
N ALA A 44 -0.70 -13.86 -16.52
CA ALA A 44 -2.03 -14.31 -16.14
C ALA A 44 -1.99 -15.53 -15.21
N GLU A 45 -1.07 -16.47 -15.42
CA GLU A 45 -0.86 -17.60 -14.50
C GLU A 45 -0.39 -17.10 -13.12
N TRP A 46 0.59 -16.20 -13.08
CA TRP A 46 1.10 -15.63 -11.84
C TRP A 46 -0.01 -14.90 -11.06
N GLN A 47 -0.83 -14.09 -11.76
CA GLN A 47 -1.99 -13.43 -11.16
C GLN A 47 -3.04 -14.40 -10.63
N ALA A 48 -3.27 -15.53 -11.32
CA ALA A 48 -4.24 -16.53 -10.90
C ALA A 48 -3.81 -17.31 -9.66
N LEU A 49 -2.51 -17.39 -9.39
CA LEU A 49 -1.93 -18.08 -8.23
C LEU A 49 -1.71 -17.16 -7.02
N GLY A 50 -1.91 -15.86 -7.19
CA GLY A 50 -1.74 -14.89 -6.13
C GLY A 50 -3.05 -14.44 -5.48
N VAL A 51 -2.89 -13.76 -4.34
CA VAL A 51 -3.94 -13.06 -3.62
C VAL A 51 -3.51 -11.59 -3.54
N PRO A 52 -4.29 -10.65 -4.11
CA PRO A 52 -3.96 -9.24 -4.07
C PRO A 52 -4.21 -8.64 -2.68
N ALA A 53 -3.55 -7.52 -2.39
CA ALA A 53 -3.58 -6.85 -1.09
C ALA A 53 -4.99 -6.40 -0.66
N TRP A 54 -5.77 -5.87 -1.59
CA TRP A 54 -7.15 -5.40 -1.32
C TRP A 54 -8.10 -6.50 -0.83
N GLN A 55 -7.82 -7.79 -1.10
CA GLN A 55 -8.59 -8.91 -0.52
C GLN A 55 -8.21 -9.19 0.94
N CYS A 56 -7.05 -8.71 1.39
CA CYS A 56 -6.45 -9.06 2.67
C CYS A 56 -6.68 -8.00 3.75
N VAL A 57 -7.15 -6.80 3.41
CA VAL A 57 -7.41 -5.72 4.37
C VAL A 57 -8.73 -5.86 5.12
N GLY A 58 -9.56 -6.85 4.78
CA GLY A 58 -10.87 -7.04 5.42
C GLY A 58 -11.91 -6.00 5.01
N ALA A 59 -11.77 -5.41 3.82
CA ALA A 59 -12.77 -4.51 3.26
C ALA A 59 -14.11 -5.23 2.99
N PRO A 60 -15.25 -4.64 3.37
CA PRO A 60 -16.59 -5.14 3.03
C PRO A 60 -16.80 -5.33 1.52
N VAL A 61 -17.55 -6.36 1.14
CA VAL A 61 -17.77 -6.75 -0.26
C VAL A 61 -19.20 -6.46 -0.71
N VAL A 62 -19.34 -5.77 -1.83
CA VAL A 62 -20.63 -5.43 -2.44
C VAL A 62 -21.38 -6.72 -2.83
N GLY A 63 -22.66 -6.78 -2.49
CA GLY A 63 -23.54 -7.95 -2.66
C GLY A 63 -23.38 -9.03 -1.59
N GLN A 64 -22.43 -8.88 -0.66
CA GLN A 64 -22.25 -9.78 0.48
C GLN A 64 -22.48 -9.05 1.82
N ASP A 65 -21.93 -7.85 1.95
CA ASP A 65 -21.99 -7.03 3.15
C ASP A 65 -22.93 -5.84 2.98
N ALA A 66 -23.90 -5.72 3.90
CA ALA A 66 -24.88 -4.62 3.87
C ALA A 66 -24.24 -3.23 3.94
N ALA A 67 -23.08 -3.09 4.60
CA ALA A 67 -22.35 -1.83 4.69
C ALA A 67 -21.75 -1.40 3.35
N ALA A 68 -21.21 -2.34 2.58
CA ALA A 68 -20.70 -2.08 1.23
C ALA A 68 -21.83 -1.65 0.28
N ASP A 69 -22.96 -2.36 0.32
CA ASP A 69 -24.14 -2.04 -0.49
C ASP A 69 -24.66 -0.64 -0.19
N ALA A 70 -24.77 -0.29 1.10
CA ALA A 70 -25.23 1.02 1.54
C ALA A 70 -24.28 2.14 1.06
N TRP A 71 -22.96 1.93 1.17
CA TRP A 71 -21.96 2.89 0.70
C TRP A 71 -22.06 3.11 -0.81
N VAL A 72 -22.20 2.06 -1.62
CA VAL A 72 -22.36 2.18 -3.08
C VAL A 72 -23.63 2.96 -3.41
N ILE A 73 -24.75 2.63 -2.76
CA ILE A 73 -26.01 3.33 -2.99
C ILE A 73 -25.92 4.81 -2.62
N ASP A 74 -25.24 5.16 -1.52
CA ASP A 74 -25.03 6.56 -1.13
C ASP A 74 -24.14 7.30 -2.13
N ARG A 75 -23.02 6.72 -2.56
CA ARG A 75 -22.15 7.29 -3.61
C ARG A 75 -22.88 7.48 -4.94
N LEU A 76 -23.72 6.52 -5.35
CA LEU A 76 -24.54 6.65 -6.55
C LEU A 76 -25.58 7.78 -6.41
N ALA A 77 -26.22 7.91 -5.24
CA ALA A 77 -27.16 8.97 -4.94
C ALA A 77 -26.50 10.36 -4.98
N GLN A 78 -25.29 10.50 -4.42
CA GLN A 78 -24.48 11.73 -4.49
C GLN A 78 -24.18 12.13 -5.95
N ASN A 79 -24.09 11.16 -6.85
CA ASN A 79 -23.89 11.34 -8.29
C ASN A 79 -25.20 11.37 -9.11
N GLY A 80 -26.35 11.53 -8.45
CA GLY A 80 -27.64 11.67 -9.12
C GLY A 80 -28.25 10.37 -9.68
N ILE A 81 -27.75 9.21 -9.28
CA ILE A 81 -28.23 7.89 -9.72
C ILE A 81 -29.10 7.28 -8.61
N PHE A 82 -30.39 7.04 -8.92
CA PHE A 82 -31.37 6.59 -7.93
C PHE A 82 -32.23 5.43 -8.44
N GLY A 83 -32.97 4.80 -7.51
CA GLY A 83 -34.02 3.83 -7.80
C GLY A 83 -33.52 2.61 -8.59
N ALA A 84 -34.26 2.22 -9.62
CA ALA A 84 -33.94 1.03 -10.42
C ALA A 84 -32.53 1.07 -11.04
N LYS A 85 -32.07 2.25 -11.46
CA LYS A 85 -30.73 2.43 -12.03
C LYS A 85 -29.63 2.23 -10.99
N ALA A 86 -29.85 2.69 -9.75
CA ALA A 86 -28.91 2.43 -8.66
C ALA A 86 -28.84 0.93 -8.32
N GLN A 87 -29.98 0.25 -8.33
CA GLN A 87 -30.06 -1.20 -8.08
C GLN A 87 -29.46 -2.06 -9.22
N GLU A 88 -29.48 -1.57 -10.46
CA GLU A 88 -28.74 -2.18 -11.56
C GLU A 88 -27.23 -2.02 -11.34
N ARG A 89 -26.75 -0.80 -11.08
CA ARG A 89 -25.34 -0.55 -10.80
C ARG A 89 -24.80 -1.31 -9.60
N LEU A 90 -25.58 -1.41 -8.53
CA LEU A 90 -25.21 -2.20 -7.36
C LEU A 90 -24.96 -3.67 -7.72
N ARG A 91 -25.82 -4.25 -8.58
CA ARG A 91 -25.65 -5.64 -9.06
C ARG A 91 -24.43 -5.79 -9.98
N ASP A 92 -24.15 -4.81 -10.82
CA ASP A 92 -22.94 -4.79 -11.66
C ASP A 92 -21.65 -4.74 -10.82
N MET A 93 -21.73 -4.18 -9.61
CA MET A 93 -20.61 -4.05 -8.68
C MET A 93 -20.51 -5.21 -7.68
N ALA A 94 -21.30 -6.29 -7.81
CA ALA A 94 -21.20 -7.43 -6.92
C ALA A 94 -19.77 -8.04 -6.93
N GLY A 95 -19.21 -8.27 -5.74
CA GLY A 95 -17.85 -8.77 -5.56
C GLY A 95 -16.76 -7.69 -5.45
N PHE A 96 -17.08 -6.41 -5.65
CA PHE A 96 -16.12 -5.32 -5.41
C PHE A 96 -15.90 -5.11 -3.91
N HIS A 97 -14.65 -4.87 -3.52
CA HIS A 97 -14.28 -4.52 -2.15
C HIS A 97 -14.32 -3.00 -1.95
N VAL A 98 -14.95 -2.54 -0.88
CA VAL A 98 -15.03 -1.11 -0.53
C VAL A 98 -13.90 -0.77 0.44
N LEU A 99 -12.74 -0.38 -0.10
CA LEU A 99 -11.52 -0.15 0.68
C LEU A 99 -11.65 1.01 1.68
N GLU A 100 -12.44 2.04 1.37
CA GLU A 100 -12.78 3.13 2.30
C GLU A 100 -13.45 2.65 3.61
N LEU A 101 -14.03 1.44 3.60
CA LEU A 101 -14.66 0.85 4.77
C LEU A 101 -13.81 -0.24 5.44
N ALA A 102 -12.57 -0.45 4.97
CA ALA A 102 -11.66 -1.38 5.62
C ALA A 102 -11.39 -0.94 7.07
N PRO A 103 -11.27 -1.88 8.02
CA PRO A 103 -10.88 -1.55 9.39
C PRO A 103 -9.48 -0.90 9.40
N PRO A 104 -9.21 0.02 10.35
CA PRO A 104 -7.89 0.63 10.50
C PRO A 104 -6.81 -0.45 10.66
N SER A 105 -5.74 -0.33 9.88
CA SER A 105 -4.57 -1.19 9.98
C SER A 105 -3.37 -0.54 9.31
N ASP A 106 -2.17 -1.05 9.59
CA ASP A 106 -0.95 -0.58 8.92
C ASP A 106 -0.94 -0.88 7.41
N GLY A 107 -1.85 -1.73 6.90
CA GLY A 107 -2.05 -1.96 5.47
C GLY A 107 -2.94 -0.90 4.80
N MET A 108 -3.56 -0.01 5.59
CA MET A 108 -4.35 1.14 5.14
C MET A 108 -3.66 2.42 5.68
N PRO A 109 -2.53 2.82 5.08
CA PRO A 109 -1.69 3.86 5.66
C PRO A 109 -2.29 5.26 5.51
N VAL A 110 -2.00 6.15 6.45
CA VAL A 110 -2.38 7.56 6.36
C VAL A 110 -1.68 8.30 5.20
N TYR A 111 -0.43 7.92 4.91
CA TYR A 111 0.36 8.50 3.85
C TYR A 111 0.12 7.74 2.54
N THR A 112 -0.92 8.12 1.81
CA THR A 112 -1.29 7.52 0.53
C THR A 112 -1.71 8.58 -0.49
N HIS A 113 -1.57 8.26 -1.77
CA HIS A 113 -2.10 9.05 -2.90
C HIS A 113 -3.28 8.36 -3.58
N ALA A 114 -3.91 7.38 -2.91
CA ALA A 114 -5.13 6.74 -3.38
C ALA A 114 -6.17 7.75 -3.86
N GLY A 115 -6.74 7.48 -5.04
CA GLY A 115 -7.77 8.35 -5.65
C GLY A 115 -7.24 9.62 -6.33
N MET A 116 -5.93 9.88 -6.34
CA MET A 116 -5.34 11.01 -7.08
C MET A 116 -5.03 10.69 -8.55
N TYR A 117 -4.76 9.43 -8.87
CA TYR A 117 -4.49 8.91 -10.22
C TYR A 117 -4.72 7.40 -10.30
N ASP A 118 -4.80 6.87 -11.52
CA ASP A 118 -4.97 5.45 -11.78
C ASP A 118 -3.71 4.65 -11.41
N GLY A 119 -3.91 3.41 -10.92
CA GLY A 119 -2.82 2.48 -10.60
C GLY A 119 -2.42 2.42 -9.12
N VAL A 120 -2.99 3.29 -8.29
CA VAL A 120 -2.72 3.40 -6.86
C VAL A 120 -4.03 3.38 -6.07
N ASP A 121 -4.16 2.42 -5.16
CA ASP A 121 -5.34 2.27 -4.29
C ASP A 121 -5.03 2.61 -2.82
N GLU A 122 -6.04 2.54 -1.96
CA GLU A 122 -5.97 2.89 -0.54
C GLU A 122 -5.00 2.00 0.27
N THR A 123 -4.53 0.89 -0.29
CA THR A 123 -3.52 0.04 0.35
C THR A 123 -2.09 0.50 0.11
N SER A 124 -1.89 1.48 -0.78
CA SER A 124 -0.58 2.01 -1.16
C SER A 124 0.00 2.98 -0.13
N PHE A 125 1.32 3.01 -0.04
CA PHE A 125 2.05 4.00 0.77
C PHE A 125 2.78 5.00 -0.13
N ARG A 126 2.72 6.29 0.19
CA ARG A 126 3.44 7.33 -0.55
C ARG A 126 4.93 7.33 -0.19
N GLY A 127 5.71 6.49 -0.86
CA GLY A 127 7.14 6.30 -0.63
C GLY A 127 7.98 7.57 -0.82
N ALA A 128 7.55 8.51 -1.68
CA ALA A 128 8.27 9.77 -1.92
C ALA A 128 8.45 10.64 -0.67
N PHE A 129 7.65 10.45 0.39
CA PHE A 129 7.88 11.17 1.66
C PHE A 129 9.23 10.85 2.31
N LEU A 130 9.89 9.74 1.93
CA LEU A 130 11.22 9.40 2.42
C LEU A 130 12.31 10.38 1.96
N GLU A 131 12.10 11.10 0.86
CA GLU A 131 13.01 12.15 0.41
C GLU A 131 13.08 13.30 1.44
N GLN A 132 11.98 13.55 2.15
CA GLN A 132 11.93 14.54 3.23
C GLN A 132 12.54 14.01 4.54
N CYS A 133 12.97 12.74 4.56
CA CYS A 133 13.55 12.06 5.72
C CYS A 133 15.05 11.79 5.54
N GLU A 134 15.71 12.41 4.56
CA GLU A 134 17.11 12.12 4.20
C GLU A 134 18.08 12.26 5.38
N GLU A 135 17.88 13.24 6.26
CA GLU A 135 18.73 13.48 7.42
C GLU A 135 18.62 12.35 8.48
N ALA A 136 17.51 11.63 8.51
CA ALA A 136 17.25 10.54 9.43
C ALA A 136 17.71 9.17 8.91
N LEU A 137 17.99 9.06 7.61
CA LEU A 137 18.25 7.81 6.91
C LEU A 137 19.71 7.67 6.49
N ALA A 138 20.21 6.44 6.56
CA ALA A 138 21.43 6.11 5.84
C ALA A 138 21.16 6.18 4.32
N PRO A 139 22.09 6.71 3.49
CA PRO A 139 21.88 6.85 2.05
C PRO A 139 21.45 5.54 1.35
N GLU A 140 21.98 4.40 1.81
CA GLU A 140 21.65 3.08 1.26
C GLU A 140 20.22 2.66 1.60
N LEU A 141 19.75 3.02 2.80
CA LEU A 141 18.38 2.72 3.24
C LEU A 141 17.37 3.62 2.50
N LEU A 142 17.73 4.88 2.26
CA LEU A 142 16.97 5.74 1.37
C LEU A 142 16.93 5.09 -0.01
N ALA A 143 18.07 4.87 -0.68
CA ALA A 143 18.13 4.32 -2.03
C ALA A 143 17.39 2.99 -2.24
N ALA A 144 17.25 2.17 -1.18
CA ALA A 144 16.47 0.95 -1.22
C ALA A 144 14.95 1.20 -1.41
N ALA A 145 14.41 2.38 -1.11
CA ALA A 145 12.99 2.73 -1.28
C ALA A 145 12.49 2.56 -2.72
N TRP A 146 13.36 2.80 -3.71
CA TRP A 146 13.06 2.75 -5.14
C TRP A 146 13.17 1.34 -5.75
N LYS A 147 13.24 0.31 -4.90
CA LYS A 147 13.39 -1.09 -5.34
C LYS A 147 12.24 -1.92 -4.81
N ARG A 148 11.72 -2.78 -5.68
CA ARG A 148 10.86 -3.89 -5.31
C ARG A 148 11.55 -4.77 -4.27
N LYS A 149 10.76 -5.36 -3.37
CA LYS A 149 11.25 -6.25 -2.31
C LYS A 149 10.41 -7.50 -2.21
N GLN A 150 11.09 -8.64 -2.08
CA GLN A 150 10.46 -9.86 -1.61
C GLN A 150 10.09 -9.76 -0.12
N PRO A 151 9.21 -10.63 0.41
CA PRO A 151 8.74 -10.53 1.79
C PRO A 151 9.86 -10.45 2.84
N ALA A 152 10.89 -11.28 2.75
CA ALA A 152 11.99 -11.25 3.72
C ALA A 152 12.76 -9.92 3.69
N GLU A 153 12.97 -9.37 2.49
CA GLU A 153 13.65 -8.08 2.29
C GLU A 153 12.79 -6.91 2.76
N GLY A 154 11.49 -6.96 2.46
CA GLY A 154 10.51 -5.95 2.88
C GLY A 154 10.36 -5.91 4.40
N LEU A 155 10.42 -7.05 5.07
CA LEU A 155 10.42 -7.13 6.54
C LEU A 155 11.67 -6.46 7.13
N ALA A 156 12.86 -6.84 6.67
CA ALA A 156 14.12 -6.26 7.14
C ALA A 156 14.20 -4.75 6.85
N TYR A 157 13.69 -4.33 5.70
CA TYR A 157 13.61 -2.92 5.33
C TYR A 157 12.68 -2.14 6.25
N GLY A 158 11.49 -2.68 6.54
CA GLY A 158 10.55 -2.06 7.46
C GLY A 158 11.11 -1.93 8.88
N GLU A 159 11.78 -2.96 9.38
CA GLU A 159 12.47 -2.92 10.69
C GLU A 159 13.53 -1.81 10.74
N ALA A 160 14.35 -1.69 9.69
CA ALA A 160 15.38 -0.65 9.59
C ALA A 160 14.79 0.77 9.56
N LEU A 161 13.66 0.98 8.87
CA LEU A 161 12.95 2.26 8.87
C LEU A 161 12.43 2.61 10.27
N ARG A 162 11.85 1.63 10.98
CA ARG A 162 11.35 1.85 12.35
C ARG A 162 12.50 2.13 13.34
N ASP A 163 13.65 1.50 13.16
CA ASP A 163 14.85 1.81 13.95
C ASP A 163 15.36 3.23 13.67
N ALA A 164 15.33 3.69 12.42
CA ALA A 164 15.65 5.08 12.08
C ALA A 164 14.65 6.05 12.72
N ALA A 165 13.35 5.76 12.63
CA ALA A 165 12.29 6.56 13.25
C ALA A 165 12.49 6.71 14.76
N ARG A 166 12.75 5.59 15.47
CA ARG A 166 13.00 5.59 16.92
C ARG A 166 14.21 6.45 17.30
N ARG A 167 15.34 6.29 16.60
CA ARG A 167 16.54 7.07 16.87
C ARG A 167 16.30 8.57 16.63
N TRP A 168 15.65 8.91 15.52
CA TRP A 168 15.32 10.29 15.18
C TRP A 168 14.39 10.92 16.22
N ALA A 169 13.33 10.22 16.60
CA ALA A 169 12.36 10.70 17.57
C ALA A 169 12.98 10.91 18.96
N GLN A 170 13.86 10.00 19.39
CA GLN A 170 14.60 10.14 20.65
C GLN A 170 15.54 11.35 20.63
N GLN A 171 16.25 11.58 19.52
CA GLN A 171 17.16 12.71 19.38
C GLN A 171 16.42 14.06 19.43
N HIS A 172 15.18 14.13 18.93
CA HIS A 172 14.41 15.36 18.84
C HIS A 172 13.31 15.50 19.90
N GLY A 173 13.15 14.51 20.79
CA GLY A 173 12.18 14.55 21.88
C GLY A 173 10.72 14.41 21.47
N CYS A 174 10.43 13.71 20.36
CA CYS A 174 9.08 13.50 19.81
C CYS A 174 8.70 12.01 19.71
N VAL A 175 9.08 11.20 20.71
CA VAL A 175 8.87 9.74 20.72
C VAL A 175 7.39 9.34 20.74
N ASP A 176 6.54 10.20 21.29
CA ASP A 176 5.09 10.04 21.37
C ASP A 176 4.43 9.90 20.00
N VAL A 177 5.00 10.49 18.95
CA VAL A 177 4.42 10.39 17.60
C VAL A 177 4.45 8.97 17.04
N LEU A 178 5.35 8.10 17.51
CA LEU A 178 5.50 6.73 16.98
C LEU A 178 4.29 5.83 17.32
N GLU A 179 3.48 6.21 18.30
CA GLU A 179 2.27 5.49 18.71
C GLU A 179 1.01 6.02 18.01
N LEU A 180 1.13 7.07 17.21
CA LEU A 180 0.02 7.62 16.44
C LEU A 180 -0.27 6.70 15.24
N GLY A 181 -1.56 6.44 15.00
CA GLY A 181 -2.02 5.78 13.78
C GLY A 181 -2.24 6.81 12.68
N ASP A 182 -3.11 7.78 12.96
CA ASP A 182 -3.41 8.92 12.11
C ASP A 182 -3.34 10.20 12.98
N PRO A 183 -2.42 11.14 12.68
CA PRO A 183 -2.31 12.37 13.45
C PRO A 183 -3.47 13.33 13.13
N GLU A 184 -4.21 13.75 14.16
CA GLU A 184 -5.34 14.70 14.02
C GLU A 184 -4.92 16.06 13.44
N GLU A 185 -3.68 16.47 13.70
CA GLU A 185 -3.07 17.68 13.16
C GLU A 185 -1.91 17.33 12.22
N MET A 186 -1.70 18.17 11.20
CA MET A 186 -0.56 18.00 10.30
C MET A 186 0.74 18.13 11.10
N LEU A 187 1.48 17.04 11.19
CA LEU A 187 2.81 17.04 11.79
C LEU A 187 3.78 17.82 10.90
N GLU A 188 4.72 18.51 11.54
CA GLU A 188 5.79 19.24 10.87
C GLU A 188 7.15 18.90 11.49
N GLY A 189 8.22 19.21 10.75
CA GLY A 189 9.59 19.10 11.24
C GLY A 189 9.96 17.70 11.75
N PRO A 190 10.67 17.58 12.88
CA PRO A 190 11.14 16.27 13.35
C PRO A 190 10.03 15.26 13.68
N ALA A 191 8.86 15.73 14.13
CA ALA A 191 7.70 14.89 14.42
C ALA A 191 7.15 14.23 13.15
N PHE A 192 7.04 15.00 12.06
CA PHE A 192 6.64 14.48 10.75
C PHE A 192 7.60 13.40 10.27
N VAL A 193 8.91 13.66 10.30
CA VAL A 193 9.95 12.69 9.87
C VAL A 193 9.86 11.39 10.68
N ALA A 194 9.76 11.48 12.00
CA ALA A 194 9.61 10.29 12.86
C ALA A 194 8.36 9.49 12.50
N HIS A 195 7.22 10.15 12.33
CA HIS A 195 5.96 9.49 12.04
C HIS A 195 5.94 8.84 10.64
N VAL A 196 6.41 9.54 9.61
CA VAL A 196 6.54 8.99 8.25
C VAL A 196 7.39 7.73 8.25
N LEU A 197 8.57 7.77 8.87
CA LEU A 197 9.47 6.62 8.90
C LEU A 197 8.86 5.42 9.63
N ASP A 198 8.19 5.65 10.76
CA ASP A 198 7.57 4.56 11.50
C ASP A 198 6.33 4.00 10.79
N ALA A 199 5.49 4.86 10.20
CA ALA A 199 4.35 4.45 9.39
C ALA A 199 4.78 3.67 8.15
N ALA A 200 5.81 4.14 7.43
CA ALA A 200 6.42 3.43 6.30
C ALA A 200 6.92 2.03 6.72
N GLY A 201 7.64 1.97 7.84
CA GLY A 201 8.16 0.72 8.38
C GLY A 201 7.05 -0.24 8.83
N ARG A 202 6.01 0.26 9.50
CA ARG A 202 4.81 -0.51 9.86
C ARG A 202 4.11 -1.08 8.63
N TRP A 203 3.92 -0.28 7.59
CA TRP A 203 3.33 -0.71 6.31
C TRP A 203 4.16 -1.83 5.65
N CYS A 204 5.49 -1.66 5.55
CA CYS A 204 6.38 -2.68 5.00
C CYS A 204 6.27 -4.00 5.78
N ILE A 205 6.31 -3.94 7.11
CA ILE A 205 6.19 -5.10 7.99
C ILE A 205 4.81 -5.75 7.84
N HIS A 206 3.73 -4.96 7.78
CA HIS A 206 2.36 -5.45 7.64
C HIS A 206 2.22 -6.37 6.43
N TRP A 207 2.62 -5.89 5.26
CA TRP A 207 2.47 -6.62 4.01
C TRP A 207 3.47 -7.77 3.89
N SER A 208 4.73 -7.51 4.22
CA SER A 208 5.81 -8.49 4.10
C SER A 208 5.62 -9.69 5.04
N SER A 209 5.18 -9.46 6.29
CA SER A 209 4.88 -10.55 7.24
C SER A 209 3.72 -11.44 6.79
N ARG A 210 2.89 -10.96 5.86
CA ARG A 210 1.78 -11.71 5.23
C ARG A 210 2.19 -12.32 3.89
N GLY A 211 3.46 -12.23 3.49
CA GLY A 211 3.99 -12.82 2.27
C GLY A 211 3.77 -12.00 1.01
N HIS A 212 3.35 -10.74 1.12
CA HIS A 212 3.19 -9.86 -0.03
C HIS A 212 4.54 -9.30 -0.49
N LEU A 213 4.69 -9.17 -1.81
CA LEU A 213 5.71 -8.34 -2.42
C LEU A 213 5.47 -6.86 -2.08
N LEU A 214 6.55 -6.08 -1.99
CA LEU A 214 6.46 -4.62 -2.03
C LEU A 214 6.90 -4.17 -3.41
N ASP A 215 5.99 -3.63 -4.20
CA ASP A 215 6.27 -3.10 -5.54
C ASP A 215 6.41 -1.57 -5.53
N VAL A 216 6.99 -1.03 -6.59
CA VAL A 216 7.24 0.41 -6.75
C VAL A 216 6.50 0.95 -7.98
N TRP A 217 5.84 2.08 -7.81
CA TRP A 217 5.09 2.79 -8.85
C TRP A 217 5.61 4.22 -8.99
N PHE A 218 5.64 4.74 -10.23
CA PHE A 218 6.28 6.00 -10.64
C PHE A 218 5.31 6.91 -11.41
#